data_AF-A0A1T1E6D5-F1
#
_entry.id   AF-A0A1T1E6D5-F1
#
_cell.length_a   1.000
_cell.length_b   1.000
_cell.length_c   1.000
_cell.angle_alpha   90.00
_cell.angle_beta   90.00
_cell.angle_gamma   90.00
#
_symmetry.space_group_name_H-M   'P 1'
#
loop_
_entity.id
_entity.type
_entity.pdbx_description
1 polymer ?
#
loop_
_entity_poly.entity_id
_entity_poly.type
_entity_poly.pdbx_seq_one_letter_code
_entity_poly.pdbx_strand_id
1 'polypeptide(L)'
;MTTNTNAVEKAKRRKLNLLELANELENGCKACKIMGYSRQQFYEIRRNFQTYGAEGLLDRMPGANGPHPNRVSEEIEKEVLEYSLQRPTHGCLKVAQQLSLTGIKVSSGGVRGVWKRNKLCLLYQS
;
A
#
# COMPACT_ATOMS: atom_id res chain seq x y z
N MET A 1 0.75 -10.83 -22.12
CA MET A 1 0.43 -10.07 -20.90
C MET A 1 -1.06 -9.68 -20.87
N THR A 2 -2.00 -10.58 -20.58
CA THR A 2 -3.46 -10.27 -20.73
C THR A 2 -4.38 -10.79 -19.61
N THR A 3 -3.87 -11.41 -18.55
CA THR A 3 -4.73 -12.02 -17.51
C THR A 3 -5.29 -11.02 -16.50
N ASN A 4 -4.58 -9.92 -16.21
CA ASN A 4 -4.96 -9.01 -15.13
C ASN A 4 -6.13 -8.06 -15.51
N THR A 5 -6.18 -7.57 -16.75
CA THR A 5 -7.25 -6.67 -17.24
C THR A 5 -8.63 -7.34 -17.19
N ASN A 6 -8.69 -8.63 -17.52
CA ASN A 6 -9.94 -9.40 -17.51
C ASN A 6 -10.52 -9.57 -16.09
N ALA A 7 -9.67 -9.73 -15.07
CA ALA A 7 -10.12 -9.85 -13.69
C ALA A 7 -10.72 -8.54 -13.17
N VAL A 8 -10.11 -7.41 -13.53
CA VAL A 8 -10.57 -6.07 -13.15
C VAL A 8 -11.91 -5.74 -13.79
N GLU A 9 -12.08 -6.01 -15.09
CA GLU A 9 -13.36 -5.80 -15.79
C GLU A 9 -14.47 -6.71 -15.24
N LYS A 10 -14.15 -7.97 -14.91
CA LYS A 10 -15.11 -8.88 -14.28
C LYS A 10 -15.54 -8.38 -12.90
N ALA A 11 -14.61 -7.85 -12.10
CA ALA A 11 -14.92 -7.27 -10.80
C ALA A 11 -15.79 -6.00 -10.92
N LYS A 12 -15.47 -5.13 -11.89
CA LYS A 12 -16.26 -3.93 -12.21
C LYS A 12 -17.70 -4.29 -12.59
N ARG A 13 -17.88 -5.27 -13.49
CA ARG A 13 -19.20 -5.76 -13.89
C ARG A 13 -19.97 -6.35 -12.72
N ARG A 14 -19.31 -7.12 -11.85
CA ARG A 14 -19.96 -7.72 -10.67
C ARG A 14 -20.48 -6.65 -9.70
N LYS A 15 -19.71 -5.57 -9.49
CA LYS A 15 -20.14 -4.44 -8.65
C LYS A 15 -21.26 -3.62 -9.29
N LEU A 16 -21.27 -3.48 -10.61
CA LEU A 16 -22.37 -2.85 -11.34
C LEU A 16 -23.67 -3.65 -11.17
N ASN A 17 -23.62 -4.95 -11.41
CA ASN A 17 -24.77 -5.84 -11.23
C ASN A 17 -25.32 -5.81 -9.79
N LEU A 18 -24.48 -5.59 -8.77
CA LEU A 18 -24.91 -5.42 -7.38
C LEU A 18 -25.77 -4.17 -7.18
N LEU A 19 -25.40 -3.06 -7.82
CA LEU A 19 -26.17 -1.82 -7.75
C LEU A 19 -27.49 -1.94 -8.52
N GLU A 20 -27.47 -2.57 -9.70
CA GLU A 20 -28.66 -2.83 -10.51
C GLU A 20 -29.65 -3.74 -9.77
N LEU A 21 -29.17 -4.87 -9.23
CA LEU A 21 -29.99 -5.79 -8.45
C LEU A 21 -30.59 -5.14 -7.20
N ALA A 22 -29.83 -4.25 -6.54
CA ALA A 22 -30.35 -3.50 -5.40
C ALA A 22 -31.47 -2.52 -5.81
N ASN A 23 -31.40 -1.96 -7.01
CA ASN A 23 -32.41 -1.07 -7.56
C ASN A 23 -33.68 -1.85 -7.96
N GLU A 24 -33.54 -2.98 -8.64
CA GLU A 24 -34.67 -3.85 -9.02
C GLU A 24 -35.44 -4.40 -7.82
N LEU A 25 -34.74 -4.74 -6.74
CA LEU A 25 -35.35 -5.28 -5.51
C LEU A 25 -35.84 -4.20 -4.54
N GLU A 26 -35.55 -2.92 -4.82
CA GLU A 26 -35.68 -1.79 -3.89
C GLU A 26 -35.09 -2.08 -2.50
N ASN A 27 -34.11 -2.99 -2.42
CA ASN A 27 -33.60 -3.53 -1.16
C ASN A 27 -32.13 -3.96 -1.27
N GLY A 28 -31.24 -3.06 -0.87
CA GLY A 28 -29.79 -3.31 -0.87
C GLY A 28 -29.37 -4.49 0.01
N CYS A 29 -30.05 -4.77 1.12
CA CYS A 29 -29.72 -5.89 2.00
C CYS A 29 -29.98 -7.25 1.34
N LYS A 30 -31.10 -7.38 0.61
CA LYS A 30 -31.42 -8.60 -0.15
C LYS A 30 -30.43 -8.81 -1.29
N ALA A 31 -30.10 -7.76 -2.04
CA ALA A 31 -29.08 -7.82 -3.10
C ALA A 31 -27.70 -8.23 -2.56
N CYS A 32 -27.28 -7.67 -1.43
CA CYS A 32 -26.05 -8.07 -0.72
C CYS A 32 -26.03 -9.56 -0.37
N LYS A 33 -27.13 -10.09 0.16
CA LYS A 33 -27.26 -11.50 0.54
C LYS A 33 -27.19 -12.44 -0.67
N ILE A 34 -27.76 -12.04 -1.81
CA ILE A 34 -27.75 -12.82 -3.05
C ILE A 34 -26.35 -12.84 -3.67
N MET A 35 -25.66 -11.70 -3.70
CA MET A 35 -24.36 -11.58 -4.37
C MET A 35 -23.13 -11.85 -3.49
N GLY A 36 -23.35 -12.02 -2.18
CA GLY A 36 -22.29 -12.32 -1.20
C GLY A 36 -21.44 -11.11 -0.80
N TYR A 37 -22.04 -9.91 -0.79
CA TYR A 37 -21.38 -8.68 -0.31
C TYR A 37 -21.87 -8.31 1.09
N SER A 38 -21.03 -7.65 1.87
CA SER A 38 -21.46 -7.05 3.13
C SER A 38 -22.25 -5.76 2.88
N ARG A 39 -23.11 -5.39 3.84
CA ARG A 39 -23.86 -4.12 3.77
C ARG A 39 -22.91 -2.92 3.70
N GLN A 40 -21.78 -2.97 4.40
CA GLN A 40 -20.78 -1.90 4.37
C GLN A 40 -20.20 -1.73 2.97
N GLN A 41 -19.76 -2.84 2.35
CA GLN A 41 -19.20 -2.84 1.00
C GLN A 41 -20.20 -2.26 -0.01
N PHE A 42 -21.48 -2.59 0.11
CA PHE A 42 -22.51 -2.04 -0.77
C PHE A 42 -22.59 -0.51 -0.69
N TYR A 43 -22.58 0.06 0.51
CA TYR A 43 -22.63 1.51 0.66
C TYR A 43 -21.35 2.21 0.18
N GLU A 44 -20.18 1.57 0.33
CA GLU A 44 -18.92 2.06 -0.24
C GLU A 44 -18.95 2.04 -1.77
N ILE A 45 -19.38 0.93 -2.37
CA ILE A 45 -19.53 0.79 -3.83
C ILE A 45 -20.53 1.82 -4.37
N ARG A 46 -21.69 1.97 -3.73
CA ARG A 46 -22.72 2.95 -4.12
C ARG A 46 -22.20 4.38 -4.02
N ARG A 47 -21.50 4.72 -2.93
CA ARG A 47 -20.88 6.05 -2.77
C ARG A 47 -19.86 6.30 -3.88
N ASN A 48 -18.96 5.36 -4.12
CA ASN A 48 -17.93 5.52 -5.15
C ASN A 48 -18.52 5.65 -6.56
N PHE A 49 -19.59 4.91 -6.85
CA PHE A 49 -20.32 5.04 -8.11
C PHE A 49 -21.01 6.41 -8.26
N GLN A 50 -21.58 6.94 -7.18
CA GLN A 50 -22.17 8.29 -7.20
C GLN A 50 -21.12 9.39 -7.35
N THR A 51 -19.93 9.23 -6.74
CA THR A 51 -18.86 10.24 -6.83
C THR A 51 -18.08 10.20 -8.13
N TYR A 52 -17.79 9.01 -8.65
CA TYR A 52 -16.84 8.81 -9.76
C TYR A 52 -17.43 8.03 -10.95
N GLY A 53 -18.72 7.73 -10.95
CA GLY A 53 -19.38 6.95 -12.00
C GLY A 53 -18.82 5.53 -12.12
N ALA A 54 -18.78 5.03 -13.36
CA ALA A 54 -18.29 3.67 -13.66
C ALA A 54 -16.81 3.47 -13.27
N GLU A 55 -16.00 4.52 -13.23
CA GLU A 55 -14.60 4.44 -12.80
C GLU A 55 -14.46 4.21 -11.29
N GLY A 56 -15.45 4.62 -10.49
CA GLY A 56 -15.48 4.39 -9.04
C GLY A 56 -15.70 2.94 -8.62
N LEU A 57 -16.14 2.08 -9.54
CA LEU A 57 -16.35 0.65 -9.28
C LEU A 57 -15.05 -0.15 -9.32
N LEU A 58 -14.02 0.37 -9.99
CA LEU A 58 -12.68 -0.22 -9.95
C LEU A 58 -12.20 -0.21 -8.51
N ASP A 59 -11.67 -1.34 -8.03
CA ASP A 59 -10.94 -1.32 -6.75
C ASP A 59 -9.74 -0.42 -6.95
N ARG A 60 -9.89 0.85 -6.55
CA ARG A 60 -8.76 1.60 -6.02
C ARG A 60 -8.40 0.82 -4.76
N MET A 61 -7.54 -0.19 -4.91
CA MET A 61 -6.79 -0.68 -3.77
C MET A 61 -6.33 0.58 -3.05
N PRO A 62 -6.61 0.74 -1.75
CA PRO A 62 -5.85 1.68 -0.95
C PRO A 62 -4.43 1.12 -0.96
N GLY A 63 -3.71 1.28 -2.08
CA GLY A 63 -2.28 1.30 -2.08
C GLY A 63 -1.95 2.32 -1.02
N ALA A 64 -1.08 1.94 -0.08
CA ALA A 64 -0.62 2.81 0.99
C ALA A 64 -0.37 4.20 0.38
N ASN A 65 -1.32 5.10 0.59
CA ASN A 65 -1.31 6.40 -0.06
C ASN A 65 -0.24 7.18 0.67
N GLY A 66 0.95 7.12 0.10
CA GLY A 66 2.13 7.79 0.60
C GLY A 66 3.07 6.91 1.41
N PRO A 67 4.31 7.38 1.56
CA PRO A 67 5.26 6.76 2.45
C PRO A 67 4.67 6.64 3.86
N HIS A 68 4.91 5.50 4.52
CA HIS A 68 4.50 5.26 5.90
C HIS A 68 4.87 6.48 6.76
N PRO A 69 4.03 6.92 7.73
CA PRO A 69 4.30 8.12 8.55
C PRO A 69 5.65 8.10 9.27
N ASN A 70 6.22 6.91 9.49
CA ASN A 70 7.58 6.71 10.01
C ASN A 70 8.67 6.60 8.91
N ARG A 71 8.43 7.09 7.69
CA ARG A 71 9.46 7.11 6.65
C ARG A 71 10.50 8.15 7.05
N VAL A 72 11.73 7.67 7.11
CA VAL A 72 12.92 8.47 7.31
C VAL A 72 13.03 9.47 6.15
N SER A 73 13.30 10.75 6.42
CA SER A 73 13.43 11.79 5.40
C SER A 73 14.43 11.38 4.32
N GLU A 74 14.18 11.76 3.07
CA GLU A 74 15.02 11.33 1.92
C GLU A 74 16.49 11.75 2.06
N GLU A 75 16.76 12.86 2.75
CA GLU A 75 18.10 13.31 3.13
C GLU A 75 18.80 12.29 4.02
N ILE A 76 18.11 11.80 5.05
CA ILE A 76 18.63 10.78 5.96
C ILE A 76 18.77 9.43 5.24
N GLU A 77 17.86 9.09 4.32
CA GLU A 77 18.01 7.88 3.51
C GLU A 77 19.30 7.92 2.67
N LYS A 78 19.64 9.06 2.07
CA LYS A 78 20.90 9.24 1.30
C LYS A 78 22.14 9.08 2.18
N GLU A 79 22.18 9.76 3.33
CA GLU A 79 23.29 9.67 4.29
C GLU A 79 23.49 8.24 4.79
N VAL A 80 22.40 7.52 5.08
CA VAL A 80 22.46 6.09 5.45
C VAL A 80 23.07 5.25 4.33
N LEU A 81 22.67 5.48 3.08
CA LEU A 81 23.19 4.74 1.93
C LEU A 81 24.66 5.04 1.67
N GLU A 82 25.05 6.31 1.70
CA GLU A 82 26.43 6.75 1.49
C GLU A 82 27.36 6.20 2.59
N TYR A 83 26.94 6.28 3.86
CA TYR A 83 27.68 5.67 4.95
C TYR A 83 27.84 4.15 4.79
N SER A 84 26.76 3.47 4.33
CA SER A 84 26.78 2.03 4.10
C SER A 84 27.71 1.63 2.95
N LEU A 85 27.87 2.49 1.94
CA LEU A 85 28.83 2.30 0.85
C LEU A 85 30.28 2.51 1.32
N GLN A 86 30.52 3.51 2.15
CA GLN A 86 31.85 3.80 2.69
C GLN A 86 32.34 2.72 3.67
N ARG A 87 31.43 2.16 4.48
CA ARG A 87 31.76 1.14 5.49
C ARG A 87 30.77 -0.01 5.42
N PRO A 88 30.92 -0.92 4.46
CA PRO A 88 29.99 -2.02 4.31
C PRO A 88 29.94 -2.84 5.59
N THR A 89 31.08 -3.09 6.27
CA THR A 89 31.20 -3.97 7.45
C THR A 89 30.36 -3.59 8.67
N HIS A 90 29.73 -2.42 8.68
CA HIS A 90 28.94 -1.94 9.79
C HIS A 90 27.47 -2.39 9.69
N GLY A 91 27.02 -3.17 10.67
CA GLY A 91 25.61 -3.56 10.79
C GLY A 91 24.68 -2.38 11.13
N CYS A 92 23.37 -2.60 10.96
CA CYS A 92 22.32 -1.57 11.11
C CYS A 92 22.41 -0.75 12.41
N LEU A 93 22.79 -1.40 13.52
CA LEU A 93 22.93 -0.76 14.83
C LEU A 93 24.11 0.21 14.87
N LYS A 94 25.26 -0.20 14.32
CA LYS A 94 26.48 0.61 14.31
C LYS A 94 26.34 1.81 13.38
N VAL A 95 25.67 1.62 12.25
CA VAL A 95 25.30 2.72 11.32
C VAL A 95 24.39 3.73 12.01
N ALA A 96 23.33 3.27 12.70
CA ALA A 96 22.42 4.16 13.43
C ALA A 96 23.13 4.94 14.55
N GLN A 97 24.04 4.29 15.29
CA GLN A 97 24.84 4.96 16.33
C GLN A 97 25.77 6.02 15.73
N GLN A 98 26.47 5.69 14.63
CA GLN A 98 27.38 6.65 14.00
C GLN A 98 26.63 7.85 13.44
N LEU A 99 25.49 7.63 12.78
CA LEU A 99 24.63 8.70 12.29
C LEU A 99 24.07 9.55 13.44
N SER A 100 23.78 8.94 14.59
CA SER A 100 23.38 9.71 15.77
C SER A 100 24.51 10.59 16.32
N LEU A 101 25.79 10.21 16.15
CA LEU A 101 26.93 11.04 16.51
C LEU A 101 27.13 12.22 15.55
N THR A 102 26.72 12.08 14.29
CA THR A 102 26.74 13.17 13.30
C THR A 102 25.52 14.08 13.37
N GLY A 103 24.62 13.85 14.35
CA GLY A 103 23.41 14.66 14.58
C GLY A 103 22.15 14.11 13.91
N ILE A 104 22.24 12.99 13.18
CA ILE A 104 21.12 12.36 12.48
C ILE A 104 20.46 11.32 13.38
N LYS A 105 19.26 11.64 13.90
CA LYS A 105 18.50 10.72 14.74
C LYS A 105 17.76 9.68 13.89
N VAL A 106 18.37 8.50 13.73
CA VAL A 106 17.76 7.36 13.06
C VAL A 106 17.84 6.11 13.93
N SER A 107 16.77 5.31 13.98
CA SER A 107 16.76 4.03 14.68
C SER A 107 17.35 2.92 13.80
N SER A 108 17.86 1.85 14.43
CA SER A 108 18.33 0.66 13.71
C SER A 108 17.25 0.03 12.80
N GLY A 109 15.98 0.13 13.20
CA GLY A 109 14.82 -0.27 12.39
C GLY A 109 14.60 0.63 11.16
N GLY A 110 14.82 1.95 11.31
CA GLY A 110 14.81 2.91 10.21
C GLY A 110 15.87 2.58 9.15
N VAL A 111 17.11 2.36 9.59
CA VAL A 111 18.24 1.96 8.73
C VAL A 111 17.93 0.66 7.98
N ARG A 112 17.45 -0.38 8.68
CA ARG A 112 17.06 -1.65 8.06
C ARG A 112 15.93 -1.47 7.03
N GLY A 113 14.97 -0.57 7.30
CA GLY A 113 13.91 -0.22 6.36
C GLY A 113 14.47 0.39 5.07
N VAL A 114 15.42 1.32 5.18
CA VAL A 114 16.11 1.94 4.03
C VAL A 114 16.86 0.87 3.22
N TRP A 115 17.58 -0.03 3.87
CA TRP A 115 18.30 -1.12 3.18
C TRP A 115 17.38 -2.10 2.47
N LYS A 116 16.24 -2.46 3.07
CA LYS A 116 15.24 -3.33 2.42
C LYS A 116 14.66 -2.69 1.17
N ARG A 117 14.37 -1.39 1.21
CA ARG A 117 13.87 -0.63 0.04
C ARG A 117 14.91 -0.57 -1.07
N ASN A 118 16.18 -0.42 -0.72
CA ASN A 118 17.30 -0.32 -1.65
C ASN A 118 17.97 -1.67 -1.98
N LYS A 119 17.36 -2.80 -1.57
CA LYS A 119 17.87 -4.18 -1.82
C LYS A 119 19.28 -4.47 -1.27
N LEU A 120 19.75 -3.72 -0.28
CA LEU A 120 21.08 -3.88 0.35
C LEU A 120 21.11 -4.94 1.47
N CYS A 121 19.95 -5.46 1.87
CA CYS A 121 19.80 -6.32 3.05
C CYS A 121 20.41 -7.74 2.92
N LEU A 122 20.87 -8.16 1.74
CA LEU A 122 21.36 -9.53 1.49
C LEU A 122 22.84 -9.77 1.85
N LEU A 123 23.61 -8.73 2.19
CA LEU A 123 25.08 -8.85 2.28
C LEU A 123 25.64 -8.92 3.71
N TYR A 124 24.80 -8.79 4.75
CA TYR A 124 25.24 -8.61 6.14
C TYR A 124 24.66 -9.61 7.15
N GLN A 125 24.56 -10.87 6.75
CA GLN A 125 24.35 -12.00 7.66
C GLN A 125 25.38 -13.10 7.37
N SER A 126 26.59 -12.92 7.88
CA SER A 126 27.58 -13.99 8.12
C SER A 126 28.49 -13.55 9.26
#